data_AF-A0AAU9DV45-F1
#
_entry.id   AF-A0AAU9DV45-F1
#
_cell.length_a   1.000
_cell.length_b   1.000
_cell.length_c   1.000
_cell.angle_alpha   90.00
_cell.angle_beta   90.00
_cell.angle_gamma   90.00
#
_symmetry.space_group_name_H-M   'P 1'
#
loop_
_entity.id
_entity.type
_entity.pdbx_description
1 polymer ?
#
loop_
_entity_poly.entity_id
_entity_poly.type
_entity_poly.pdbx_seq_one_letter_code
_entity_poly.pdbx_strand_id
1 'polypeptide(L)'
;MTQIDQLPYNIKLKFLDEMSLVGMAVREAFKADQMNYELLGNGDAHLHWHLFARHAGDLVPPGPVWWLDRSIMFAEDNDPNSIELTQLKDDLNQSLTDLGF
;
A
#
# COMPACT_ATOMS: atom_id res chain seq x y z
N MET A 1 13.29 -10.40 11.17
CA MET A 1 12.48 -9.79 12.27
C MET A 1 11.03 -9.98 11.88
N THR A 2 10.18 -10.45 12.80
CA THR A 2 8.82 -10.88 12.44
C THR A 2 7.72 -10.03 13.04
N GLN A 3 8.04 -9.21 14.06
CA GLN A 3 7.05 -8.36 14.73
C GLN A 3 7.61 -6.97 15.01
N ILE A 4 6.72 -5.98 15.06
CA ILE A 4 7.08 -4.57 15.27
C ILE A 4 7.64 -4.30 16.66
N ASP A 5 7.21 -5.04 17.68
CA ASP A 5 7.68 -4.90 19.06
C ASP A 5 9.16 -5.26 19.22
N GLN A 6 9.66 -6.17 18.37
CA GLN A 6 11.05 -6.64 18.33
C GLN A 6 12.02 -5.67 17.67
N LEU A 7 11.53 -4.63 16.98
CA LEU A 7 12.41 -3.63 16.35
C LEU A 7 13.09 -2.76 17.42
N PRO A 8 14.38 -2.44 17.24
CA PRO A 8 15.02 -1.37 18.00
C PRO A 8 14.20 -0.09 17.93
N TYR A 9 14.14 0.69 19.02
CA TYR A 9 13.24 1.83 19.15
C TYR A 9 13.33 2.82 17.98
N ASN A 10 14.54 3.19 17.57
CA ASN A 10 14.77 4.09 16.45
C ASN A 10 14.32 3.50 15.10
N ILE A 11 14.53 2.20 14.88
CA ILE A 11 14.09 1.51 13.67
C ILE A 11 12.57 1.42 13.64
N LYS A 12 11.93 1.14 14.77
CA LYS A 12 10.47 1.10 14.91
C LYS A 12 9.82 2.43 14.56
N LEU A 13 10.38 3.54 15.07
CA LEU A 13 9.88 4.88 14.76
C LEU A 13 10.07 5.20 13.27
N LYS A 14 11.25 4.91 12.72
CA LYS A 14 11.53 5.15 11.30
C LYS A 14 10.63 4.31 10.39
N PHE A 15 10.37 3.06 10.74
CA PHE A 15 9.47 2.16 10.02
C PHE A 15 8.01 2.67 10.01
N LEU A 16 7.56 3.30 11.10
CA LEU A 16 6.24 3.94 11.16
C LEU A 16 6.20 5.25 10.37
N ASP A 17 7.26 6.06 10.46
CA ASP A 17 7.38 7.35 9.78
C ASP A 17 7.42 7.19 8.26
N GLU A 18 8.28 6.30 7.76
CA GLU A 18 8.38 5.97 6.33
C GLU A 18 7.06 5.38 5.80
N MET A 19 6.37 4.56 6.59
CA MET A 19 5.03 4.06 6.23
C MET A 19 4.03 5.21 6.05
N SER A 20 3.99 6.16 6.99
CA SER A 20 3.08 7.30 6.93
C SER A 20 3.35 8.18 5.71
N LEU A 21 4.63 8.42 5.42
CA LEU A 21 5.09 9.19 4.27
C LEU A 21 4.70 8.53 2.95
N VAL A 22 5.01 7.23 2.79
CA VAL A 22 4.63 6.49 1.58
C VAL A 22 3.11 6.43 1.45
N GLY A 23 2.38 6.28 2.56
CA GLY A 23 0.92 6.35 2.57
C GLY A 23 0.36 7.68 2.05
N MET A 24 0.98 8.80 2.43
CA MET A 24 0.65 10.11 1.87
C MET A 24 0.94 10.19 0.37
N ALA A 25 2.11 9.73 -0.07
CA ALA A 25 2.48 9.73 -1.49
C ALA A 25 1.52 8.86 -2.33
N VAL A 26 1.17 7.68 -1.85
CA VAL A 26 0.21 6.76 -2.49
C VAL A 26 -1.18 7.41 -2.60
N ARG A 27 -1.64 8.08 -1.54
CA ARG A 27 -2.92 8.82 -1.58
C ARG A 27 -2.91 9.90 -2.65
N GLU A 28 -1.84 10.69 -2.73
CA GLU A 28 -1.74 11.77 -3.71
C GLU A 28 -1.57 11.26 -5.15
N ALA A 29 -0.73 10.25 -5.36
CA ALA A 29 -0.47 9.67 -6.67
C ALA A 29 -1.75 9.09 -7.28
N PHE A 30 -2.48 8.28 -6.50
CA PHE A 30 -3.61 7.51 -7.00
C PHE A 30 -4.97 8.09 -6.64
N LYS A 31 -5.01 9.30 -6.06
CA LYS A 31 -6.24 10.04 -5.70
C LYS A 31 -7.18 9.19 -4.83
N ALA A 32 -6.60 8.51 -3.85
CA ALA A 32 -7.35 7.63 -2.96
C ALA A 32 -8.36 8.42 -2.12
N ASP A 33 -9.59 7.93 -2.03
CA ASP A 33 -10.61 8.49 -1.12
C ASP A 33 -10.27 8.16 0.34
N GLN A 34 -9.64 7.01 0.58
CA GLN A 34 -9.19 6.55 1.88
C GLN A 34 -7.95 5.66 1.74
N MET A 35 -7.08 5.66 2.75
CA MET A 35 -5.97 4.71 2.84
C MET A 35 -6.30 3.58 3.80
N ASN A 36 -5.94 2.34 3.46
CA ASN A 36 -5.85 1.25 4.43
C ASN A 36 -4.38 0.87 4.66
N TYR A 37 -4.04 0.66 5.92
CA TYR A 37 -2.70 0.33 6.39
C TYR A 37 -2.77 -1.00 7.12
N GLU A 38 -2.10 -2.03 6.60
CA GLU A 38 -2.13 -3.37 7.22
C GLU A 38 -0.71 -3.86 7.50
N LEU A 39 -0.47 -4.26 8.76
CA LEU A 39 0.73 -4.98 9.20
C LEU A 39 0.26 -6.33 9.74
N LEU A 40 0.24 -7.32 8.86
CA LEU A 40 -0.20 -8.67 9.18
C LEU A 40 1.01 -9.56 9.45
N GLY A 41 1.21 -10.61 8.66
CA GLY A 41 2.31 -11.56 8.83
C GLY A 41 1.89 -13.01 9.02
N ASN A 42 0.60 -13.32 8.84
CA ASN A 42 0.09 -14.70 8.96
C ASN A 42 0.57 -15.63 7.82
N GLY A 43 0.80 -15.09 6.62
CA GLY A 43 1.24 -15.85 5.44
C GLY A 43 2.75 -15.79 5.19
N ASP A 44 3.36 -14.61 5.38
CA ASP A 44 4.81 -14.39 5.36
C ASP A 44 5.20 -13.67 6.65
N ALA A 45 6.08 -14.30 7.43
CA ALA A 45 6.49 -13.79 8.74
C ALA A 45 7.44 -12.59 8.65
N HIS A 46 7.92 -12.20 7.47
CA HIS A 46 8.74 -11.00 7.33
C HIS A 46 7.90 -9.74 7.61
N LEU A 47 8.40 -8.78 8.40
CA LEU A 47 7.67 -7.55 8.70
C LEU A 47 7.50 -6.67 7.44
N HIS A 48 6.27 -6.37 7.05
CA HIS A 48 5.95 -5.53 5.88
C HIS A 48 4.61 -4.82 6.04
N TRP A 49 4.47 -3.65 5.44
CA TRP A 49 3.19 -2.93 5.34
C TRP A 49 2.51 -3.22 4.00
N HIS A 50 1.19 -3.38 4.02
CA HIS A 50 0.36 -3.18 2.86
C HIS A 50 -0.29 -1.78 2.94
N LEU A 51 -0.23 -1.05 1.83
CA LEU A 51 -0.81 0.27 1.66
C LEU A 51 -1.82 0.20 0.51
N PHE A 52 -3.11 0.31 0.83
CA PHE A 52 -4.16 0.25 -0.19
C PHE A 52 -4.77 1.63 -0.37
N ALA A 53 -4.61 2.18 -1.58
CA ALA A 53 -5.42 3.28 -2.08
C ALA A 53 -6.84 2.77 -2.34
N ARG A 54 -7.81 3.24 -1.55
CA ARG A 54 -9.21 2.82 -1.65
C ARG A 54 -10.04 3.87 -2.35
N HIS A 55 -11.04 3.41 -3.10
CA HIS A 55 -11.98 4.27 -3.82
C HIS A 55 -13.42 3.93 -3.47
N ALA A 56 -14.30 4.94 -3.48
CA ALA A 56 -15.72 4.74 -3.26
C ALA A 56 -16.29 3.75 -4.28
N GLY A 57 -16.83 2.62 -3.80
CA GLY A 57 -17.39 1.57 -4.64
C GLY A 57 -16.40 0.54 -5.17
N ASP A 58 -15.15 0.55 -4.72
CA ASP A 58 -14.14 -0.47 -5.09
C ASP A 58 -14.52 -1.89 -4.65
N LEU A 59 -15.33 -2.03 -3.60
CA LEU A 59 -15.91 -3.28 -3.14
C LEU A 59 -17.41 -3.12 -2.81
N VAL A 60 -18.18 -4.17 -3.11
CA VAL A 60 -19.60 -4.26 -2.77
C VAL A 60 -19.87 -5.62 -2.11
N PRO A 61 -20.13 -5.68 -0.78
CA PRO A 61 -20.22 -4.57 0.17
C PRO A 61 -18.85 -3.96 0.53
N PRO A 62 -18.80 -2.75 1.11
CA PRO A 62 -17.57 -2.16 1.61
C PRO A 62 -16.90 -3.03 2.68
N GLY A 63 -15.58 -3.17 2.61
CA GLY A 63 -14.80 -4.01 3.52
C GLY A 63 -13.30 -3.97 3.26
N PRO A 64 -12.51 -4.77 3.98
CA PRO A 64 -11.09 -4.96 3.68
C PRO A 64 -10.89 -5.67 2.33
N VAL A 65 -9.78 -5.40 1.66
CA VAL A 65 -9.51 -5.91 0.31
C VAL A 65 -9.51 -7.43 0.22
N TRP A 66 -9.12 -8.12 1.30
CA TRP A 66 -9.08 -9.58 1.36
C TRP A 66 -10.45 -10.25 1.51
N TRP A 67 -11.56 -9.49 1.52
CA TRP A 67 -12.91 -10.03 1.29
C TRP A 67 -13.24 -10.24 -0.18
N LEU A 68 -12.49 -9.60 -1.09
CA LEU A 68 -12.67 -9.79 -2.53
C LEU A 68 -12.35 -11.24 -2.90
N ASP A 69 -13.14 -11.81 -3.81
CA ASP A 69 -12.86 -13.14 -4.35
C ASP A 69 -11.46 -13.16 -4.96
N ARG A 70 -10.68 -14.20 -4.64
CA ARG A 70 -9.32 -14.36 -5.14
C ARG A 70 -9.27 -14.44 -6.66
N SER A 71 -10.30 -14.99 -7.32
CA SER A 71 -10.36 -15.04 -8.78
C SER A 71 -10.51 -13.65 -9.39
N ILE A 72 -11.12 -12.70 -8.66
CA ILE A 72 -11.20 -11.30 -9.09
C ILE A 72 -9.90 -10.60 -8.75
N MET A 73 -9.40 -10.72 -7.50
CA MET A 73 -8.18 -10.04 -7.06
C MET A 73 -6.96 -10.38 -7.93
N PHE A 74 -6.80 -11.64 -8.31
CA PHE A 74 -5.67 -12.14 -9.09
C PHE A 74 -6.02 -12.37 -10.58
N ALA A 75 -7.07 -11.73 -11.10
CA ALA A 75 -7.35 -11.76 -12.53
C ALA A 75 -6.22 -11.07 -13.31
N GLU A 76 -5.78 -11.67 -14.42
CA GLU A 76 -4.73 -11.09 -15.29
C GLU A 76 -5.09 -9.69 -15.80
N ASP A 77 -6.39 -9.40 -15.97
CA ASP A 77 -6.89 -8.08 -16.38
C ASP A 77 -6.59 -6.97 -15.35
N ASN A 78 -6.23 -7.32 -14.11
CA ASN A 78 -5.80 -6.34 -13.10
C ASN A 78 -4.30 -6.06 -13.13
N ASP A 79 -3.50 -6.89 -13.82
CA ASP A 79 -2.06 -6.68 -13.91
C ASP A 79 -1.78 -5.52 -14.86
N PRO A 80 -1.12 -4.43 -14.40
CA PRO A 80 -0.78 -3.34 -15.29
C PRO A 80 0.21 -3.81 -16.34
N ASN A 81 -0.02 -3.42 -17.59
CA ASN A 81 0.98 -3.67 -18.64
C ASN A 81 2.25 -2.84 -18.40
N SER A 82 3.31 -3.05 -19.18
CA SER A 82 4.60 -2.39 -18.95
C SER A 82 4.54 -0.86 -19.02
N ILE A 83 3.65 -0.29 -19.83
CA ILE A 83 3.45 1.15 -19.96
C ILE A 83 2.71 1.67 -18.72
N GLU A 84 1.60 1.03 -18.36
CA GLU A 84 0.81 1.39 -17.17
C GLU A 84 1.65 1.29 -15.90
N LEU A 85 2.41 0.20 -15.74
CA LEU A 85 3.29 0.01 -14.59
C LEU A 85 4.38 1.08 -14.50
N THR A 86 4.90 1.54 -15.64
CA THR A 86 5.87 2.64 -15.68
C THR A 86 5.22 3.93 -15.23
N GLN A 87 4.02 4.25 -15.75
CA GLN A 87 3.29 5.44 -15.36
C GLN A 87 2.95 5.44 -13.85
N LEU A 88 2.45 4.33 -13.32
CA LEU A 88 2.13 4.20 -11.89
C LEU A 88 3.36 4.43 -10.99
N LYS A 89 4.54 3.98 -11.43
CA LYS A 89 5.80 4.22 -10.73
C LYS A 89 6.22 5.68 -10.81
N ASP A 90 6.09 6.30 -11.97
CA ASP A 90 6.44 7.70 -12.17
C ASP A 90 5.53 8.63 -11.35
N ASP A 91 4.22 8.35 -11.31
CA ASP A 91 3.25 9.10 -10.50
C ASP A 91 3.55 9.00 -8.99
N LEU A 92 3.91 7.80 -8.52
CA LEU A 92 4.31 7.60 -7.13
C LEU A 92 5.64 8.30 -6.81
N ASN A 93 6.64 8.19 -7.69
CA ASN A 93 7.92 8.85 -7.53
C ASN A 93 7.77 10.37 -7.51
N GLN A 94 6.96 10.93 -8.42
CA GLN A 94 6.67 12.36 -8.44
C GLN A 94 6.00 12.79 -7.13
N SER A 95 5.04 12.02 -6.62
CA SER A 95 4.37 12.32 -5.36
C SER A 95 5.32 12.26 -4.15
N LEU A 96 6.30 11.36 -4.15
CA LEU A 96 7.37 11.33 -3.15
C LEU A 96 8.26 12.58 -3.23
N THR A 97 8.66 12.96 -4.44
CA THR A 97 9.47 14.17 -4.68
C THR A 97 8.75 15.45 -4.28
N ASP A 98 7.45 15.55 -4.54
CA ASP A 98 6.64 16.70 -4.14
C ASP A 98 6.53 16.83 -2.62
N LEU A 99 6.62 15.71 -1.89
CA LEU A 99 6.69 15.67 -0.43
C LEU A 99 8.11 15.92 0.13
N GLY A 100 9.11 16.10 -0.73
CA GLY A 100 10.49 16.41 -0.37
C GLY A 100 11.41 15.21 -0.24
N PHE A 101 11.10 14.10 -0.92
CA PHE A 101 11.88 12.83 -0.87
C PHE A 101 12.43 12.39 -2.23
#